data_AF-F4QGS0-F1
#
_entry.id   AF-F4QGS0-F1
#
_cell.length_a   1.000
_cell.length_b   1.000
_cell.length_c   1.000
_cell.angle_alpha   90.00
_cell.angle_beta   90.00
_cell.angle_gamma   90.00
#
_symmetry.space_group_name_H-M   'P 1'
#
loop_
_entity.id
_entity.type
_entity.pdbx_description
1 polymer ?
#
loop_
_entity_poly.entity_id
_entity_poly.type
_entity_poly.pdbx_seq_one_letter_code
_entity_poly.pdbx_strand_id
1 'polypeptide(L)'
;MRSNDAYLGLPHDIFCFTMLQELIAGSLSAKLGTYKHSVGSLHLYTENAIAAQEFLDEAFQDIIEMPAMPLGDQWPQLKLLLEIEPQIRNGEIEDTTFPMLNGYWADIARLIAIKFSNNARAIVAIKDQMVSPVYETYIRRKHDRLQSPPQTQELFTELGSDGRAS
;
A
#
# COMPACT_ATOMS: atom_id res chain seq x y z
N MET A 1 -6.09 -20.92 -2.18
CA MET A 1 -4.76 -20.90 -1.54
C MET A 1 -4.68 -21.99 -0.48
N ARG A 2 -3.52 -22.63 -0.30
CA ARG A 2 -3.37 -23.70 0.72
C ARG A 2 -3.31 -23.16 2.14
N SER A 3 -2.64 -22.02 2.31
CA SER A 3 -2.36 -21.35 3.57
C SER A 3 -2.25 -19.87 3.27
N ASN A 4 -2.84 -19.00 4.10
CA ASN A 4 -2.81 -17.55 3.92
C ASN A 4 -2.74 -16.87 5.29
N ASP A 5 -1.90 -15.84 5.41
CA ASP A 5 -1.84 -15.01 6.60
C ASP A 5 -2.99 -14.00 6.57
N ALA A 6 -3.77 -13.92 7.64
CA ALA A 6 -4.99 -13.13 7.70
C ALA A 6 -4.76 -11.62 7.77
N TYR A 7 -3.60 -11.18 8.27
CA TYR A 7 -3.35 -9.77 8.60
C TYR A 7 -2.58 -9.02 7.51
N LEU A 8 -1.50 -9.60 7.01
CA LEU A 8 -0.63 -9.06 5.97
C LEU A 8 -0.89 -9.72 4.62
N GLY A 9 -1.07 -11.04 4.59
CA GLY A 9 -1.18 -11.81 3.35
C GLY A 9 -2.50 -11.60 2.62
N LEU A 10 -3.61 -11.72 3.34
CA LEU A 10 -4.96 -11.66 2.78
C LEU A 10 -5.27 -10.32 2.09
N PRO A 11 -5.00 -9.13 2.69
CA PRO A 11 -5.26 -7.87 2.01
C PRO A 11 -4.42 -7.71 0.73
N HIS A 12 -3.15 -8.11 0.78
CA HIS A 12 -2.25 -8.08 -0.37
C HIS A 12 -2.74 -8.97 -1.51
N ASP A 13 -3.11 -10.21 -1.19
CA ASP A 13 -3.51 -11.20 -2.19
C ASP A 13 -4.86 -10.87 -2.80
N ILE A 14 -5.84 -10.43 -2.01
CA ILE A 14 -7.12 -9.96 -2.54
C ILE A 14 -6.86 -8.82 -3.52
N PHE A 15 -6.10 -7.80 -3.13
CA PHE A 15 -5.75 -6.68 -4.00
C PHE A 15 -5.11 -7.16 -5.31
N CYS A 16 -4.04 -7.96 -5.24
CA CYS A 16 -3.33 -8.44 -6.42
C CYS A 16 -4.24 -9.27 -7.35
N PHE A 17 -5.01 -10.21 -6.80
CA PHE A 17 -5.86 -11.08 -7.62
C PHE A 17 -7.04 -10.34 -8.24
N THR A 18 -7.65 -9.38 -7.54
CA THR A 18 -8.74 -8.59 -8.12
C THR A 18 -8.23 -7.58 -9.14
N MET A 19 -7.03 -7.00 -8.94
CA MET A 19 -6.37 -6.18 -9.96
C MET A 19 -6.11 -6.98 -11.25
N LEU A 20 -5.61 -8.21 -11.13
CA LEU A 20 -5.43 -9.10 -12.28
C LEU A 20 -6.75 -9.48 -12.95
N GLN A 21 -7.79 -9.73 -12.15
CA GLN A 21 -9.12 -10.02 -12.68
C GLN A 21 -9.67 -8.84 -13.51
N GLU A 22 -9.54 -7.62 -12.99
CA GLU A 22 -9.98 -6.40 -13.67
C GLU A 22 -9.19 -6.15 -14.96
N LEU A 23 -7.86 -6.29 -14.90
CA LEU A 23 -6.97 -6.19 -16.06
C LEU A 23 -7.37 -7.15 -17.19
N ILE A 24 -7.55 -8.44 -16.85
CA ILE A 24 -7.92 -9.48 -17.82
C ILE A 24 -9.33 -9.25 -18.37
N ALA A 25 -10.28 -8.87 -17.52
CA ALA A 25 -11.64 -8.54 -17.96
C ALA A 25 -11.63 -7.38 -18.98
N GLY A 26 -10.84 -6.33 -18.72
CA GLY A 26 -10.63 -5.21 -19.63
C GLY A 26 -10.05 -5.64 -20.98
N SER A 27 -8.98 -6.42 -20.99
CA SER A 27 -8.36 -6.92 -22.23
C SER A 27 -9.27 -7.82 -23.06
N LEU A 28 -10.18 -8.56 -22.41
CA LEU A 28 -11.16 -9.42 -23.09
C LEU A 28 -12.48 -8.69 -23.42
N SER A 29 -12.61 -7.41 -23.08
CA SER A 29 -13.87 -6.66 -23.15
C SER A 29 -15.03 -7.40 -22.45
N ALA A 30 -14.73 -8.13 -21.39
CA ALA A 30 -15.67 -8.90 -20.60
C ALA A 30 -16.17 -8.09 -19.40
N LYS A 31 -17.37 -8.42 -18.91
CA LYS A 31 -17.90 -7.83 -17.68
C LYS A 31 -17.11 -8.37 -16.47
N LEU A 32 -16.77 -7.48 -15.53
CA LEU A 32 -16.19 -7.88 -14.24
C LEU A 32 -17.20 -8.73 -13.44
N GLY A 33 -16.80 -9.95 -13.09
CA GLY A 33 -17.59 -10.90 -12.31
C GLY A 33 -17.20 -10.94 -10.82
N THR A 34 -17.77 -11.88 -10.09
CA THR A 34 -17.48 -12.08 -8.65
C THR A 34 -16.13 -12.76 -8.43
N TYR A 35 -15.30 -12.17 -7.58
CA TYR A 35 -14.10 -12.81 -7.04
C TYR A 35 -14.46 -13.77 -5.90
N LYS A 36 -13.91 -15.00 -5.92
CA LYS A 36 -14.07 -15.99 -4.84
C LYS A 36 -12.69 -16.37 -4.29
N HIS A 37 -12.41 -15.98 -3.06
CA HIS A 37 -11.20 -16.38 -2.35
C HIS A 37 -11.46 -17.64 -1.52
N SER A 38 -10.71 -18.72 -1.78
CA SER A 38 -10.80 -19.97 -1.02
C SER A 38 -9.45 -20.29 -0.41
N VAL A 39 -9.43 -20.56 0.89
CA VAL A 39 -8.20 -20.78 1.68
C VAL A 39 -8.33 -22.06 2.49
N GLY A 40 -7.32 -22.93 2.45
CA GLY A 40 -7.27 -24.15 3.27
C GLY A 40 -6.99 -23.86 4.74
N SER A 41 -5.95 -23.06 5.01
CA SER A 41 -5.59 -22.59 6.35
C SER A 41 -5.49 -21.06 6.35
N LEU A 42 -6.37 -20.39 7.09
CA LEU A 42 -6.28 -18.95 7.33
C LEU A 42 -5.81 -18.74 8.77
N HIS A 43 -4.65 -18.12 8.95
CA HIS A 43 -4.01 -18.03 10.27
C HIS A 43 -3.49 -16.61 10.55
N LEU A 44 -3.37 -16.28 11.84
CA LEU A 44 -2.75 -15.06 12.33
C LEU A 44 -1.49 -15.43 13.08
N TYR A 45 -0.34 -14.86 12.70
CA TYR A 45 0.89 -15.05 13.47
C TYR A 45 0.83 -14.33 14.82
N THR A 46 1.37 -14.95 15.86
CA THR A 46 1.36 -14.42 17.24
C THR A 46 2.03 -13.05 17.33
N GLU A 47 3.10 -12.82 16.56
CA GLU A 47 3.80 -11.53 16.48
C GLU A 47 2.91 -10.38 15.96
N ASN A 48 1.87 -10.71 15.19
CA ASN A 48 0.92 -9.73 14.64
C ASN A 48 -0.34 -9.57 15.49
N ALA A 49 -0.48 -10.32 16.60
CA ALA A 49 -1.73 -10.35 17.37
C ALA A 49 -2.08 -8.99 17.98
N ILE A 50 -1.09 -8.25 18.51
CA ILE A 50 -1.29 -6.93 19.11
C ILE A 50 -1.74 -5.93 18.03
N ALA A 51 -0.99 -5.85 16.92
CA ALA A 51 -1.32 -4.94 15.82
C ALA A 51 -2.68 -5.25 15.18
N ALA A 52 -3.04 -6.54 15.08
CA ALA A 52 -4.35 -6.95 14.61
C ALA A 52 -5.47 -6.52 15.57
N GLN A 53 -5.25 -6.60 16.89
CA GLN A 53 -6.21 -6.12 17.89
C GLN A 53 -6.37 -4.60 17.81
N GLU A 54 -5.27 -3.85 17.72
CA GLU A 54 -5.31 -2.39 17.53
C GLU A 54 -6.11 -1.99 16.28
N PHE A 55 -5.94 -2.72 15.18
CA PHE A 55 -6.72 -2.50 13.96
C PHE A 55 -8.23 -2.78 14.14
N LEU A 56 -8.59 -3.77 14.95
CA LEU A 56 -10.00 -4.06 15.28
C LEU A 56 -10.60 -3.02 16.23
N ASP A 57 -9.77 -2.44 17.10
CA ASP A 57 -10.17 -1.42 18.08
C ASP A 57 -10.27 -0.01 17.46
N GLU A 58 -9.78 0.18 16.22
CA GLU A 58 -10.00 1.42 15.47
C GLU A 58 -11.52 1.64 15.25
N ALA A 59 -12.09 2.60 15.99
CA ALA A 59 -13.53 2.88 16.02
C ALA A 59 -14.12 3.33 14.66
N PHE A 60 -13.29 3.76 13.71
CA PHE A 60 -13.71 4.21 12.39
C PHE A 60 -12.89 3.50 11.32
N GLN A 61 -13.51 2.53 10.64
CA GLN A 61 -13.00 1.94 9.41
C GLN A 61 -13.75 2.55 8.23
N ASP A 62 -13.13 3.51 7.54
CA ASP A 62 -13.71 4.07 6.33
C ASP A 62 -13.70 3.01 5.22
N ILE A 63 -14.87 2.68 4.70
CA ILE A 63 -15.00 1.84 3.50
C ILE A 63 -14.80 2.74 2.29
N ILE A 64 -13.55 2.86 1.86
CA ILE A 64 -13.17 3.61 0.66
C ILE A 64 -12.99 2.63 -0.49
N GLU A 65 -13.76 2.82 -1.56
CA GLU A 65 -13.62 2.03 -2.77
C GLU A 65 -12.40 2.47 -3.58
N MET A 66 -11.65 1.49 -4.10
CA MET A 66 -10.60 1.75 -5.07
C MET A 66 -11.20 2.35 -6.36
N PRO A 67 -10.50 3.28 -7.03
CA PRO A 67 -10.93 3.74 -8.34
C PRO A 67 -10.97 2.56 -9.32
N ALA A 68 -11.98 2.54 -10.19
CA ALA A 68 -12.08 1.53 -11.24
C ALA A 68 -10.95 1.70 -12.27
N MET A 69 -10.38 0.59 -12.71
CA MET A 69 -9.41 0.58 -13.80
C MET A 69 -10.09 1.08 -15.09
N PRO A 70 -9.42 1.92 -15.90
CA PRO A 70 -9.97 2.38 -17.17
C PRO A 70 -10.35 1.22 -18.09
N LEU A 71 -11.46 1.38 -18.81
CA LEU A 71 -11.97 0.37 -19.75
C LEU A 71 -10.99 0.11 -20.90
N GLY A 72 -11.05 -1.11 -21.44
CA GLY A 72 -10.25 -1.54 -22.57
C GLY A 72 -8.91 -2.16 -22.15
N ASP A 73 -8.03 -2.36 -23.13
CA ASP A 73 -6.75 -3.02 -22.89
C ASP A 73 -5.74 -2.11 -22.17
N GLN A 74 -5.42 -2.45 -20.93
CA GLN A 74 -4.48 -1.69 -20.09
C GLN A 74 -3.07 -2.29 -20.06
N TRP A 75 -2.79 -3.40 -20.76
CA TRP A 75 -1.43 -3.94 -20.85
C TRP A 75 -0.37 -2.92 -21.30
N PRO A 76 -0.64 -2.01 -22.27
CA PRO A 76 0.34 -0.99 -22.64
C PRO A 76 0.68 -0.04 -21.48
N GLN A 77 -0.31 0.37 -20.70
CA GLN A 77 -0.13 1.25 -19.54
C GLN A 77 0.64 0.55 -18.42
N LEU A 78 0.34 -0.72 -18.15
CA LEU A 78 1.09 -1.53 -17.20
C LEU A 78 2.55 -1.71 -17.62
N LYS A 79 2.82 -1.93 -18.92
CA LYS A 79 4.20 -2.02 -19.43
C LYS A 79 4.97 -0.72 -19.21
N LEU A 80 4.37 0.42 -19.55
CA LEU A 80 4.96 1.73 -19.29
C LEU A 80 5.24 1.93 -17.79
N LEU A 81 4.32 1.56 -16.91
CA LEU A 81 4.53 1.63 -15.47
C LEU A 81 5.72 0.77 -15.02
N LEU A 82 5.83 -0.47 -15.53
CA LEU A 82 6.94 -1.37 -15.20
C LEU A 82 8.29 -0.86 -15.72
N GLU A 83 8.30 -0.13 -16.84
CA GLU A 83 9.52 0.49 -17.38
C GLU A 83 10.02 1.65 -16.52
N ILE A 84 9.11 2.46 -15.95
CA ILE A 84 9.47 3.61 -15.11
C ILE A 84 9.69 3.24 -13.64
N GLU A 85 9.09 2.15 -13.14
CA GLU A 85 9.13 1.78 -11.72
C GLU A 85 10.56 1.69 -11.15
N PRO A 86 11.56 1.10 -11.83
CA PRO A 86 12.93 1.07 -11.33
C PRO A 86 13.54 2.47 -11.17
N GLN A 87 13.26 3.37 -12.12
CA GLN A 87 13.74 4.75 -12.10
C GLN A 87 13.13 5.52 -10.93
N ILE A 88 11.83 5.32 -10.66
CA ILE A 88 11.15 5.88 -9.48
C ILE A 88 11.81 5.36 -8.20
N ARG A 89 12.02 4.04 -8.11
CA ARG A 89 12.61 3.39 -6.93
C ARG A 89 14.01 3.89 -6.63
N ASN A 90 14.81 4.15 -7.66
CA ASN A 90 16.18 4.66 -7.53
C ASN A 90 16.24 6.18 -7.32
N GLY A 91 15.11 6.89 -7.40
CA GLY A 91 15.07 8.35 -7.27
C GLY A 91 15.58 9.10 -8.50
N GLU A 92 15.52 8.49 -9.68
CA GLU A 92 16.02 9.03 -10.95
C GLU A 92 14.97 9.91 -11.67
N ILE A 93 13.73 9.94 -11.16
CA ILE A 93 12.64 10.72 -11.74
C ILE A 93 12.40 12.00 -10.94
N GLU A 94 12.56 13.15 -11.60
CA GLU A 94 12.19 14.46 -11.06
C GLU A 94 10.75 14.85 -11.42
N ASP A 95 10.30 14.53 -12.65
CA ASP A 95 8.96 14.85 -13.14
C ASP A 95 7.96 13.72 -12.82
N THR A 96 7.00 14.02 -11.95
CA THR A 96 5.96 13.09 -11.48
C THR A 96 4.60 13.30 -12.14
N THR A 97 4.56 14.08 -13.23
CA THR A 97 3.35 14.27 -14.04
C THR A 97 2.97 13.01 -14.81
N PHE A 98 3.97 12.22 -15.25
CA PHE A 98 3.82 10.98 -16.01
C PHE A 98 2.85 11.09 -17.21
N PRO A 99 3.12 11.98 -18.20
CA PRO A 99 2.17 12.30 -19.27
C PRO A 99 1.87 11.12 -20.23
N MET A 100 2.71 10.08 -20.21
CA MET A 100 2.52 8.84 -20.96
C MET A 100 1.49 7.89 -20.31
N LEU A 101 1.19 8.08 -19.03
CA LEU A 101 0.23 7.29 -18.28
C LEU A 101 -1.12 8.00 -18.23
N ASN A 102 -2.21 7.22 -18.27
CA ASN A 102 -3.53 7.75 -17.96
C ASN A 102 -3.65 8.01 -16.44
N GLY A 103 -4.66 8.77 -16.02
CA GLY A 103 -4.80 9.21 -14.63
C GLY A 103 -4.73 8.09 -13.58
N TYR A 104 -5.31 6.93 -13.88
CA TYR A 104 -5.30 5.78 -12.98
C TYR A 104 -3.87 5.24 -12.76
N TRP A 105 -3.14 4.97 -13.85
CA TRP A 105 -1.78 4.43 -13.76
C TRP A 105 -0.77 5.49 -13.31
N ALA A 106 -0.99 6.76 -13.63
CA ALA A 106 -0.20 7.87 -13.14
C ALA A 106 -0.30 7.99 -11.62
N ASP A 107 -1.49 7.82 -11.04
CA ASP A 107 -1.66 7.79 -9.58
C ASP A 107 -0.91 6.61 -8.95
N ILE A 108 -0.92 5.42 -9.56
CA ILE A 108 -0.11 4.28 -9.09
C ILE A 108 1.39 4.61 -9.14
N ALA A 109 1.88 5.21 -10.22
CA ALA A 109 3.28 5.65 -10.34
C ALA A 109 3.64 6.67 -9.24
N ARG A 110 2.77 7.64 -8.98
CA ARG A 110 2.92 8.63 -7.89
C ARG A 110 2.93 7.98 -6.52
N LEU A 111 2.12 6.96 -6.26
CA LEU A 111 2.15 6.21 -5.01
C LEU A 111 3.49 5.49 -4.80
N ILE A 112 4.05 4.92 -5.86
CA ILE A 112 5.39 4.33 -5.83
C ILE A 112 6.44 5.41 -5.53
N ALA A 113 6.33 6.58 -6.16
CA ALA A 113 7.21 7.72 -5.90
C ALA A 113 7.12 8.20 -4.44
N ILE A 114 5.91 8.31 -3.88
CA ILE A 114 5.69 8.66 -2.47
C ILE A 114 6.26 7.60 -1.54
N LYS A 115 6.09 6.31 -1.86
CA LYS A 115 6.62 5.20 -1.07
C LYS A 115 8.13 5.30 -0.90
N PHE A 116 8.86 5.59 -1.98
CA PHE A 116 10.32 5.68 -2.00
C PHE A 116 10.87 7.08 -1.69
N SER A 117 10.02 8.10 -1.65
CA SER A 117 10.43 9.44 -1.23
C SER A 117 10.80 9.49 0.25
N ASN A 118 11.90 10.18 0.53
CA ASN A 118 12.37 10.53 1.88
C ASN A 118 12.21 12.04 2.17
N ASN A 119 11.56 12.79 1.27
CA ASN A 119 11.37 14.23 1.39
C ASN A 119 9.89 14.56 1.54
N ALA A 120 9.51 15.07 2.72
CA ALA A 120 8.12 15.43 3.03
C ALA A 120 7.54 16.49 2.08
N ARG A 121 8.35 17.47 1.65
CA ARG A 121 7.90 18.50 0.69
C ARG A 121 7.59 17.88 -0.68
N ALA A 122 8.40 16.92 -1.12
CA ALA A 122 8.17 16.21 -2.36
C ALA A 122 6.86 15.39 -2.29
N ILE A 123 6.55 14.78 -1.15
CA ILE A 123 5.29 14.05 -0.96
C ILE A 123 4.08 14.98 -1.14
N VAL A 124 4.11 16.18 -0.58
CA VAL A 124 3.03 17.17 -0.74
C VAL A 124 2.89 17.57 -2.22
N ALA A 125 3.99 17.86 -2.90
CA ALA A 125 3.97 18.21 -4.32
C ALA A 125 3.43 17.08 -5.22
N ILE A 126 3.69 15.81 -4.87
CA ILE A 126 3.14 14.65 -5.58
C ILE A 126 1.65 14.46 -5.24
N LYS A 127 1.26 14.66 -3.97
CA LYS A 127 -0.14 14.60 -3.51
C LYS A 127 -1.05 15.52 -4.33
N ASP A 128 -0.59 16.74 -4.59
CA ASP A 128 -1.37 17.75 -5.32
C ASP A 128 -1.60 17.39 -6.79
N GLN A 129 -0.87 16.40 -7.31
CA GLN A 129 -1.04 15.86 -8.67
C GLN A 129 -1.93 14.61 -8.73
N MET A 130 -2.36 14.07 -7.59
CA MET A 130 -3.21 12.87 -7.55
C MET A 130 -4.59 13.16 -8.15
N VAL A 131 -5.08 12.24 -8.98
CA VAL A 131 -6.42 12.33 -9.57
C VAL A 131 -7.47 11.82 -8.58
N SER A 132 -7.17 10.73 -7.88
CA SER A 132 -8.09 10.11 -6.92
C SER A 132 -7.78 10.51 -5.47
N PRO A 133 -8.79 10.93 -4.68
CA PRO A 133 -8.61 11.24 -3.26
C PRO A 133 -8.48 9.99 -2.38
N VAL A 134 -8.76 8.80 -2.92
CA VAL A 134 -8.79 7.52 -2.17
C VAL A 134 -7.48 7.24 -1.42
N TYR A 135 -6.36 7.73 -1.95
CA TYR A 135 -5.05 7.46 -1.40
C TYR A 135 -4.59 8.45 -0.32
N GLU A 136 -5.39 9.47 0.00
CA GLU A 136 -4.99 10.55 0.91
C GLU A 136 -4.59 10.04 2.30
N THR A 137 -5.29 9.04 2.83
CA THR A 137 -4.96 8.43 4.13
C THR A 137 -3.57 7.80 4.13
N TYR A 138 -3.19 7.09 3.06
CA TYR A 138 -1.84 6.53 2.92
C TYR A 138 -0.78 7.62 2.81
N ILE A 139 -1.04 8.62 1.96
CA ILE A 139 -0.11 9.73 1.69
C ILE A 139 0.16 10.52 2.97
N ARG A 140 -0.89 10.84 3.74
CA ARG A 140 -0.80 11.52 5.03
C ARG A 140 0.03 10.72 6.03
N ARG A 141 -0.29 9.42 6.22
CA ARG A 141 0.48 8.55 7.14
C ARG A 141 1.96 8.49 6.77
N LYS A 142 2.31 8.42 5.48
CA LYS A 142 3.70 8.43 5.02
C LYS A 142 4.38 9.78 5.28
N HIS A 143 3.69 10.90 5.02
CA HIS A 143 4.19 12.24 5.29
C HIS A 143 4.49 12.44 6.79
N ASP A 144 3.54 12.09 7.66
CA ASP A 144 3.65 12.30 9.11
C ASP A 144 4.79 11.47 9.72
N ARG A 145 5.02 10.27 9.19
CA ARG A 145 6.15 9.42 9.58
C ARG A 145 7.51 10.04 9.24
N LEU A 146 7.63 10.85 8.18
CA LEU A 146 8.87 11.54 7.83
C LEU A 146 9.07 12.84 8.62
N GLN A 147 8.00 13.43 9.16
CA GLN A 147 8.07 14.63 10.00
C GLN A 147 8.27 14.31 11.48
N SER A 148 7.83 13.13 11.93
CA SER A 148 8.05 12.67 13.29
C SER A 148 9.53 12.28 13.46
N PRO A 149 10.23 12.73 14.52
CA PRO A 149 11.56 12.20 14.83
C PRO A 149 11.44 10.69 15.02
N PRO A 150 12.48 9.89 14.66
CA PRO A 150 12.46 8.47 14.95
C PRO A 150 12.23 8.33 16.45
N GLN A 151 11.09 7.74 16.83
CA GLN A 151 10.87 7.35 18.21
C GLN A 151 11.97 6.34 18.52
N THR A 152 12.99 6.79 19.26
CA THR A 152 13.88 5.92 19.98
C THR A 152 12.96 4.99 20.75
N GLN A 153 12.96 3.72 20.38
CA GLN A 153 12.35 2.68 21.18
C GLN A 153 13.15 2.70 22.48
N GLU A 154 12.67 3.45 23.47
CA GLU A 154 13.32 3.58 24.77
C GLU A 154 13.40 2.19 25.35
N LEU A 155 14.61 1.66 25.31
CA LEU A 155 15.02 0.41 25.90
C LEU A 155 14.90 0.61 27.41
N PHE A 156 13.71 0.37 27.98
CA PHE A 156 13.54 0.21 29.42
C PHE A 156 14.30 -1.06 29.85
N THR A 157 15.60 -0.89 30.05
CA THR A 157 16.44 -1.79 30.83
C THR A 157 17.25 -0.91 31.75
N GLU A 158 16.64 -0.52 32.87
CA GLU A 158 17.30 -0.38 34.16
C GLU A 158 16.24 -0.19 35.24
N LEU A 159 16.06 -1.22 36.06
CA LEU A 159 16.20 -1.19 37.53
C LEU A 159 15.50 -2.40 38.14
N GLY A 160 16.30 -3.33 38.68
CA GLY A 160 15.83 -4.50 39.39
C GLY A 160 16.91 -5.51 39.80
N SER A 161 18.18 -5.12 39.86
CA SER A 161 19.18 -5.84 40.64
C SER A 161 19.15 -5.27 42.06
N ASP A 162 18.49 -5.95 42.99
CA ASP A 162 18.93 -6.03 44.40
C ASP A 162 18.01 -7.00 45.16
N GLY A 163 18.56 -8.11 45.64
CA GLY A 163 17.80 -9.05 46.46
C GLY A 163 18.34 -10.48 46.56
N ARG A 164 19.64 -10.66 46.82
CA ARG A 164 20.13 -11.89 47.47
C ARG A 164 21.15 -11.54 48.54
N ALA A 165 20.65 -11.33 49.76
CA ALA A 165 21.43 -11.50 50.97
C ALA A 165 21.31 -12.97 51.42
N SER A 166 22.47 -13.57 51.63
CA SER A 166 22.82 -14.57 52.66
C SER A 166 21.98 -15.84 52.79
#